data_AF-A0A2Z5UHG4-F1
#
_entry.id   AF-A0A2Z5UHG4-F1
#
_cell.length_a   1.000
_cell.length_b   1.000
_cell.length_c   1.000
_cell.angle_alpha   90.00
_cell.angle_beta   90.00
_cell.angle_gamma   90.00
#
_symmetry.space_group_name_H-M   'P 1'
#
loop_
_entity.id
_entity.type
_entity.pdbx_description
1 polymer ?
#
loop_
_entity_poly.entity_id
_entity_poly.type
_entity_poly.pdbx_seq_one_letter_code
_entity_poly.pdbx_strand_id
1 'polypeptide(L)'
;MSRYKVWQVGPGAVELQVRTLRPFVMSPILRLMMPGPDIDIAFVIDGPIAIATISAANVATLRTAPTSSNPPSLLFSCGAAKAPGAPDDKWGWCMRVVRNGLVLPVYDDQGTPLPLDPDGWLCTALRSFPAGKSVTMGFDIITFA
;
A
#
# COMPACT_ATOMS: atom_id res chain seq x y z
N MET A 1 6.97 -13.60 2.34
CA MET A 1 7.17 -12.41 1.49
C MET A 1 5.84 -12.20 0.78
N SER A 2 5.11 -11.13 1.09
CA SER A 2 3.78 -10.93 0.50
C SER A 2 3.94 -10.62 -0.98
N ARG A 3 3.40 -11.53 -1.80
CA ARG A 3 3.37 -11.49 -3.26
C ARG A 3 2.50 -10.30 -3.73
N TYR A 4 2.83 -9.79 -4.89
CA TYR A 4 2.24 -8.62 -5.55
C TYR A 4 0.75 -8.48 -5.32
N LYS A 5 0.31 -7.25 -5.04
CA LYS A 5 -1.11 -6.91 -4.97
C LYS A 5 -1.49 -6.23 -6.27
N VAL A 6 -2.37 -6.87 -7.02
CA VAL A 6 -2.81 -6.39 -8.34
C VAL A 6 -4.19 -5.76 -8.19
N TRP A 7 -4.32 -4.45 -8.35
CA TRP A 7 -5.63 -3.81 -8.45
C TRP A 7 -6.05 -3.71 -9.90
N GLN A 8 -7.31 -4.03 -10.19
CA GLN A 8 -7.89 -3.73 -11.49
C GLN A 8 -8.29 -2.26 -11.52
N VAL A 9 -7.59 -1.48 -12.33
CA VAL A 9 -7.70 -0.03 -12.32
C VAL A 9 -7.94 0.43 -13.75
N GLY A 10 -9.10 1.05 -14.02
CA GLY A 10 -9.33 1.75 -15.30
C GLY A 10 -8.46 3.02 -15.46
N PRO A 11 -8.63 3.83 -16.52
CA PRO A 11 -7.96 5.12 -16.62
C PRO A 11 -8.43 6.11 -15.53
N GLY A 12 -7.60 7.13 -15.25
CA GLY A 12 -7.90 8.19 -14.29
C GLY A 12 -7.19 8.02 -12.95
N ALA A 13 -7.14 9.11 -12.17
CA ALA A 13 -6.49 9.12 -10.86
C ALA A 13 -7.15 8.15 -9.88
N VAL A 14 -6.36 7.71 -8.90
CA VAL A 14 -6.82 6.87 -7.78
C VAL A 14 -6.14 7.31 -6.49
N GLU A 15 -6.70 6.90 -5.36
CA GLU A 15 -6.13 7.10 -4.05
C GLU A 15 -5.69 5.75 -3.48
N LEU A 16 -4.45 5.67 -3.00
CA LEU A 16 -4.04 4.62 -2.08
C LEU A 16 -4.31 5.11 -0.66
N GLN A 17 -5.22 4.45 0.04
CA GLN A 17 -5.53 4.72 1.43
C GLN A 17 -4.90 3.65 2.31
N VAL A 18 -4.28 4.07 3.42
CA VAL A 18 -3.60 3.18 4.36
C VAL A 18 -4.00 3.52 5.79
N ARG A 19 -4.28 2.51 6.61
CA ARG A 19 -4.53 2.67 8.05
C ARG A 19 -3.74 1.68 8.89
N THR A 20 -3.49 2.02 10.15
CA THR A 20 -2.83 1.13 11.10
C THR A 20 -3.79 0.06 11.64
N LEU A 21 -3.29 -1.15 11.90
CA LEU A 21 -4.05 -2.23 12.55
C LEU A 21 -3.93 -2.22 14.08
N ARG A 22 -2.91 -1.54 14.59
CA ARG A 22 -2.56 -1.45 16.01
C ARG A 22 -2.02 -0.05 16.31
N PRO A 23 -1.97 0.36 17.59
CA PRO A 23 -1.35 1.62 17.98
C PRO A 23 0.15 1.62 17.67
N PHE A 24 0.53 2.25 16.56
CA PHE A 24 1.91 2.62 16.23
C PHE A 24 1.89 3.92 15.41
N VAL A 25 3.00 4.64 15.46
CA VAL A 25 3.19 5.81 14.60
C VAL A 25 3.65 5.32 13.23
N MET A 26 2.81 5.55 12.24
CA MET A 26 3.05 5.16 10.85
C MET A 26 3.87 6.23 10.13
N SER A 27 4.89 5.80 9.39
CA SER A 27 5.64 6.65 8.45
C SER A 27 5.56 6.02 7.06
N PRO A 28 4.48 6.28 6.31
CA PRO A 28 4.25 5.65 5.02
C PRO A 28 5.01 6.39 3.91
N ILE A 29 5.59 5.63 2.98
CA ILE A 29 6.25 6.13 1.78
C ILE A 29 5.71 5.33 0.60
N LEU A 30 5.28 6.02 -0.44
CA LEU A 30 4.84 5.42 -1.69
C LEU A 30 5.77 5.88 -2.80
N ARG A 31 6.27 4.92 -3.57
CA ARG A 31 7.17 5.20 -4.69
C ARG A 31 6.72 4.47 -5.93
N LEU A 32 6.63 5.18 -7.04
CA LEU A 32 6.49 4.59 -8.37
C LEU A 32 7.87 4.19 -8.88
N MET A 33 8.09 2.89 -8.99
CA MET A 33 9.27 2.29 -9.59
C MET A 33 9.00 2.04 -11.07
N MET A 34 9.89 2.49 -11.94
CA MET A 34 9.80 2.30 -13.39
C MET A 34 11.19 2.27 -14.02
N PRO A 35 11.35 1.82 -15.29
CA PRO A 35 12.60 1.97 -16.03
C PRO A 35 12.91 3.46 -16.24
N GLY A 36 13.58 4.08 -15.27
CA GLY A 36 13.76 5.53 -15.18
C GLY A 36 13.98 5.97 -13.73
N PRO A 37 13.88 7.28 -13.43
CA PRO A 37 13.91 7.75 -12.07
C PRO A 37 12.64 7.32 -11.33
N ASP A 38 12.81 6.89 -10.09
CA ASP A 38 11.71 6.65 -9.17
C ASP A 38 10.98 7.95 -8.86
N ILE A 39 9.66 7.88 -8.69
CA ILE A 39 8.82 9.02 -8.31
C ILE A 39 8.25 8.77 -6.92
N ASP A 40 8.61 9.60 -5.95
CA ASP A 40 8.00 9.60 -4.63
C ASP A 40 6.62 10.26 -4.68
N ILE A 41 5.62 9.59 -4.12
CA ILE A 41 4.24 10.06 -3.99
C ILE A 41 3.98 10.32 -2.51
N ALA A 42 3.71 11.58 -2.18
CA ALA A 42 3.48 11.99 -0.81
C ALA A 42 2.14 11.46 -0.26
N PHE A 43 2.13 11.15 1.03
CA PHE A 43 0.92 10.90 1.79
C PHE A 43 0.44 12.17 2.48
N VAL A 44 -0.87 12.37 2.49
CA VAL A 44 -1.57 13.31 3.37
C VAL A 44 -2.21 12.50 4.51
N ILE A 45 -2.01 12.95 5.75
CA ILE A 45 -2.63 12.31 6.91
C ILE A 45 -3.99 12.96 7.16
N ASP A 46 -5.05 12.15 7.09
CA ASP A 46 -6.42 12.52 7.41
C ASP A 46 -6.97 11.60 8.51
N GLY A 47 -6.88 12.09 9.75
CA GLY A 47 -7.22 11.31 10.94
C GLY A 47 -6.43 9.99 11.02
N PRO A 48 -7.09 8.82 11.10
CA PRO A 48 -6.41 7.53 11.19
C PRO A 48 -5.95 6.97 9.83
N ILE A 49 -6.18 7.69 8.73
CA ILE A 49 -5.91 7.25 7.36
C ILE A 49 -4.82 8.13 6.74
N ALA A 50 -3.83 7.50 6.12
CA ALA A 50 -2.90 8.16 5.22
C ALA A 50 -3.37 7.96 3.77
N ILE A 51 -3.43 9.03 3.00
CA ILE A 51 -3.94 9.04 1.62
C ILE A 51 -2.82 9.51 0.69
N ALA A 52 -2.49 8.69 -0.31
CA ALA A 52 -1.60 9.07 -1.41
C ALA A 52 -2.39 9.10 -2.73
N THR A 53 -2.43 10.26 -3.37
CA THR A 53 -3.11 10.42 -4.67
C THR A 53 -2.16 10.05 -5.80
N ILE A 54 -2.51 9.02 -6.55
CA ILE A 54 -1.78 8.58 -7.75
C ILE A 54 -2.44 9.25 -8.95
N SER A 55 -1.70 10.16 -9.60
CA SER A 55 -2.20 10.94 -10.73
C SER A 55 -2.65 10.07 -11.89
N ALA A 56 -3.54 10.58 -12.75
CA ALA A 56 -3.99 9.86 -13.94
C ALA A 56 -2.82 9.48 -14.87
N ALA A 57 -1.78 10.32 -14.95
CA ALA A 57 -0.56 10.02 -15.71
C ALA A 57 0.21 8.84 -15.09
N ASN A 58 0.38 8.82 -13.78
CA ASN A 58 1.06 7.72 -13.08
C ASN A 58 0.25 6.41 -13.17
N VAL A 59 -1.08 6.49 -13.10
CA VAL A 59 -1.95 5.32 -13.35
C VAL A 59 -1.77 4.81 -14.78
N ALA A 60 -1.71 5.70 -15.77
CA ALA A 60 -1.48 5.31 -17.16
C ALA A 60 -0.12 4.59 -17.30
N THR A 61 0.94 5.10 -16.67
CA THR A 61 2.25 4.45 -16.60
C THR A 61 2.17 3.06 -15.96
N LEU A 62 1.51 2.94 -14.81
CA LEU A 62 1.37 1.68 -14.06
C LEU A 62 0.59 0.61 -14.82
N ARG A 63 -0.31 1.02 -15.72
CA ARG A 63 -1.10 0.14 -16.57
C ARG A 63 -0.41 -0.22 -17.89
N THR A 64 0.76 0.35 -18.19
CA THR A 64 1.49 -0.04 -19.39
C THR A 64 1.90 -1.51 -19.29
N ALA A 65 1.70 -2.26 -20.37
CA ALA A 65 1.89 -3.71 -20.37
C ALA A 65 3.31 -4.10 -19.92
N PRO A 66 3.46 -5.24 -19.23
CA PRO A 66 4.74 -5.73 -18.69
C PRO A 66 5.66 -6.28 -19.81
N THR A 67 5.78 -5.58 -20.94
CA THR A 67 6.69 -5.95 -22.03
C THR A 67 8.15 -5.71 -21.64
N SER A 68 8.42 -5.03 -20.52
CA SER A 68 9.72 -4.93 -19.88
C SER A 68 9.92 -5.99 -18.79
N SER A 69 11.16 -6.42 -18.59
CA SER A 69 11.55 -7.27 -17.46
C SER A 69 11.32 -6.63 -16.08
N ASN A 70 11.11 -5.32 -16.04
CA ASN A 70 10.76 -4.54 -14.87
C ASN A 70 9.52 -3.68 -15.18
N PRO A 71 8.30 -4.21 -15.02
CA PRO A 71 7.09 -3.44 -15.22
C PRO A 71 6.98 -2.32 -14.18
N PRO A 72 6.39 -1.17 -14.53
CA PRO A 72 6.11 -0.13 -13.55
C PRO A 72 5.28 -0.67 -12.38
N SER A 73 5.69 -0.35 -11.17
CA SER A 73 5.04 -0.82 -9.95
C SER A 73 5.13 0.23 -8.85
N LEU A 74 4.25 0.13 -7.87
CA LEU A 74 4.27 0.94 -6.68
C LEU A 74 4.93 0.14 -5.55
N LEU A 75 5.99 0.69 -4.97
CA LEU A 75 6.55 0.24 -3.71
C LEU A 75 5.93 1.03 -2.58
N PHE A 76 5.07 0.38 -1.81
CA PHE A 76 4.63 0.91 -0.53
C PHE A 76 5.60 0.44 0.54
N SER A 77 6.15 1.36 1.32
CA SER A 77 6.91 1.05 2.52
C SER A 77 6.35 1.80 3.71
N CYS A 78 6.43 1.17 4.88
CA CYS A 78 5.85 1.68 6.10
C CYS A 78 6.85 1.48 7.23
N GLY A 79 7.41 2.57 7.71
CA GLY A 79 8.03 2.61 9.02
C GLY A 79 6.95 2.53 10.10
N ALA A 80 7.20 1.72 11.12
CA ALA A 80 6.33 1.62 12.29
C ALA A 80 7.17 1.87 13.54
N ALA A 81 6.80 2.88 14.31
CA ALA A 81 7.36 3.13 15.64
C ALA A 81 6.31 2.79 16.70
N LYS A 82 6.70 1.97 17.70
CA LYS A 82 5.81 1.54 18.78
C LYS A 82 5.22 2.77 19.48
N ALA A 83 3.89 2.84 19.57
CA ALA A 83 3.24 3.94 20.28
C ALA A 83 3.49 3.81 21.80
N PRO A 84 3.68 4.94 22.52
CA PRO A 84 3.70 4.92 23.98
C PRO A 84 2.42 4.26 24.53
N GLY A 85 2.56 3.29 25.43
CA GLY A 85 1.42 2.57 26.01
C GLY A 85 0.74 1.55 25.09
N ALA A 86 1.35 1.20 23.94
CA ALA A 86 0.82 0.13 23.10
C ALA A 86 0.69 -1.19 23.89
N PRO A 87 -0.47 -1.87 23.84
CA PRO A 87 -0.76 -3.03 24.69
C PRO A 87 0.03 -4.28 24.28
N ASP A 88 0.49 -4.36 23.04
CA ASP A 88 1.28 -5.45 22.50
C ASP A 88 2.42 -4.95 21.61
N ASP A 89 3.40 -5.82 21.37
CA ASP A 89 4.48 -5.60 20.42
C ASP A 89 4.04 -5.99 19.00
N LYS A 90 2.83 -5.61 18.59
CA LYS A 90 2.29 -5.96 17.27
C LYS A 90 2.06 -4.74 16.39
N TRP A 91 2.29 -4.91 15.10
CA TRP A 91 2.09 -3.88 14.09
C TRP A 91 1.63 -4.50 12.77
N GLY A 92 1.06 -3.66 11.92
CA GLY A 92 0.50 -4.06 10.63
C GLY A 92 -0.35 -2.94 10.07
N TRP A 93 -0.70 -3.03 8.81
CA TRP A 93 -1.47 -1.99 8.13
C TRP A 93 -2.53 -2.64 7.27
N CYS A 94 -3.58 -1.88 6.99
CA CYS A 94 -4.48 -2.20 5.90
C CYS A 94 -4.36 -1.15 4.81
N MET A 95 -4.66 -1.57 3.59
CA MET A 95 -4.69 -0.69 2.43
C MET A 95 -5.90 -0.96 1.56
N ARG A 96 -6.31 0.04 0.81
CA ARG A 96 -7.29 -0.06 -0.28
C ARG A 96 -6.99 0.97 -1.34
N VAL A 97 -7.35 0.67 -2.58
CA VAL A 97 -7.32 1.64 -3.68
C VAL A 97 -8.73 2.12 -3.92
N VAL A 98 -8.92 3.44 -3.96
CA VAL A 98 -10.21 4.09 -4.10
C VAL A 98 -10.23 4.95 -5.36
N ARG A 99 -11.34 4.93 -6.08
CA ARG A 99 -11.62 5.86 -7.17
C ARG A 99 -13.02 6.43 -7.00
N ASN A 100 -13.13 7.75 -6.93
CA ASN A 100 -14.42 8.44 -6.81
C ASN A 100 -15.28 7.88 -5.66
N GLY A 101 -14.64 7.57 -4.53
CA GLY A 101 -15.29 6.96 -3.36
C GLY A 101 -15.54 5.44 -3.44
N LEU A 102 -15.29 4.79 -4.57
CA LEU A 102 -15.46 3.35 -4.74
C LEU A 102 -14.16 2.59 -4.49
N VAL A 103 -14.23 1.55 -3.66
CA VAL A 103 -13.11 0.63 -3.42
C VAL A 103 -12.93 -0.28 -4.63
N LEU A 104 -11.71 -0.35 -5.15
CA LEU A 104 -11.36 -1.21 -6.28
C LEU A 104 -10.99 -2.63 -5.83
N PRO A 105 -11.35 -3.67 -6.60
CA PRO A 105 -11.02 -5.04 -6.29
C PRO A 105 -9.50 -5.27 -6.40
N VAL A 106 -9.01 -6.21 -5.60
CA VAL A 106 -7.60 -6.57 -5.53
C VAL A 106 -7.43 -8.08 -5.67
N TYR A 107 -6.37 -8.46 -6.36
CA TYR A 107 -6.06 -9.83 -6.73
C TYR A 107 -4.59 -10.13 -6.39
N ASP A 108 -4.26 -11.40 -6.28
CA ASP A 108 -2.87 -11.85 -6.27
C ASP A 108 -2.26 -11.84 -7.69
N ASP A 109 -1.00 -12.23 -7.81
CA ASP A 109 -0.27 -12.30 -9.08
C ASP A 109 -0.79 -13.39 -10.04
N GLN A 110 -1.66 -14.28 -9.55
CA GLN A 110 -2.32 -15.33 -10.34
C GLN A 110 -3.74 -14.91 -10.77
N GLY A 111 -4.21 -13.72 -10.38
CA GLY A 111 -5.55 -13.24 -10.68
C GLY A 111 -6.64 -13.78 -9.75
N THR A 112 -6.28 -14.39 -8.62
CA THR A 112 -7.22 -14.80 -7.57
C THR A 112 -7.66 -13.58 -6.77
N PRO A 113 -8.96 -13.34 -6.56
CA PRO A 113 -9.43 -12.26 -5.70
C PRO A 113 -8.88 -12.43 -4.27
N LEU A 114 -8.29 -11.36 -3.72
CA LEU A 114 -7.89 -11.32 -2.33
C LEU A 114 -9.06 -10.85 -1.46
N PRO A 115 -9.28 -11.46 -0.29
CA PRO A 115 -10.38 -11.10 0.58
C PRO A 115 -10.18 -9.69 1.17
N LEU A 116 -11.25 -8.90 1.12
CA LEU A 116 -11.36 -7.61 1.79
C LEU A 116 -12.22 -7.73 3.04
N ASP A 117 -11.97 -6.89 4.04
CA ASP A 117 -12.90 -6.73 5.16
C ASP A 117 -14.21 -6.05 4.71
N PRO A 118 -15.25 -5.99 5.56
CA PRO A 118 -16.53 -5.36 5.20
C PRO A 118 -16.44 -3.89 4.77
N ASP A 119 -15.39 -3.18 5.19
CA ASP A 119 -15.11 -1.78 4.87
C ASP A 119 -14.20 -1.64 3.63
N GLY A 120 -13.89 -2.76 2.96
CA GLY A 120 -13.10 -2.81 1.74
C GLY A 120 -11.58 -2.76 1.95
N TRP A 121 -11.08 -3.09 3.14
CA TRP A 121 -9.65 -3.07 3.43
C TRP A 121 -8.98 -4.43 3.22
N LEU A 122 -7.81 -4.41 2.59
CA LEU A 122 -6.88 -5.52 2.56
C LEU A 122 -5.85 -5.34 3.69
N CYS A 123 -5.89 -6.22 4.68
CA CYS A 123 -5.06 -6.12 5.88
C CYS A 123 -3.87 -7.09 5.84
N THR A 124 -2.70 -6.62 6.28
CA THR A 124 -1.55 -7.50 6.47
C THR A 124 -1.72 -8.36 7.73
N ALA A 125 -1.07 -9.53 7.75
CA ALA A 125 -0.92 -10.28 8.99
C ALA A 125 -0.15 -9.42 10.01
N LEU A 126 -0.61 -9.43 11.27
CA LEU A 126 0.09 -8.74 12.36
C LEU A 126 1.49 -9.31 12.56
N ARG A 127 2.48 -8.43 12.61
CA ARG A 127 3.89 -8.74 12.78
C ARG A 127 4.33 -8.33 14.19
N SER A 128 5.32 -9.01 14.73
CA SER A 128 5.97 -8.58 15.98
C SER A 128 7.00 -7.49 15.72
N PHE A 129 7.17 -6.57 16.66
CA PHE A 129 8.41 -5.81 16.75
C PHE A 129 9.56 -6.76 17.13
N PRO A 130 10.76 -6.60 16.54
CA PRO A 130 11.93 -7.35 16.99
C PRO A 130 12.27 -7.05 18.45
N ALA A 131 12.81 -8.04 19.17
CA ALA A 131 13.18 -7.87 20.57
C ALA A 131 14.12 -6.68 20.78
N GLY A 132 13.78 -5.81 21.75
CA GLY A 132 14.56 -4.61 22.06
C GLY A 132 14.51 -3.50 21.00
N LYS A 133 13.62 -3.60 20.00
CA LYS A 133 13.44 -2.56 18.98
C LYS A 133 12.10 -1.85 19.16
N SER A 134 12.13 -0.52 19.09
CA SER A 134 10.94 0.34 19.08
C SER A 134 10.51 0.74 17.68
N VAL A 135 11.32 0.44 16.66
CA VAL A 135 11.08 0.81 15.26
C VAL A 135 11.32 -0.41 14.37
N THR A 136 10.48 -0.55 13.36
CA THR A 136 10.58 -1.58 12.33
C THR A 136 10.04 -1.04 11.00
N MET A 137 10.20 -1.80 9.93
CA MET A 137 9.79 -1.41 8.59
C MET A 137 9.24 -2.61 7.83
N GLY A 138 8.25 -2.34 6.99
CA GLY A 138 7.67 -3.32 6.09
C GLY A 138 7.38 -2.71 4.74
N PHE A 139 7.14 -3.57 3.76
CA PHE A 139 6.83 -3.14 2.41
C PHE A 139 5.80 -4.07 1.76
N ASP A 140 5.14 -3.55 0.74
CA ASP A 140 4.28 -4.26 -0.21
C ASP A 140 4.57 -3.73 -1.62
N ILE A 141 4.50 -4.61 -2.63
CA ILE A 141 4.57 -4.22 -4.03
C ILE A 141 3.15 -4.26 -4.61
N ILE A 142 2.79 -3.19 -5.30
CA ILE A 142 1.46 -2.92 -5.84
C ILE A 142 1.58 -2.73 -7.35
N THR A 143 0.73 -3.38 -8.13
CA THR A 143 0.65 -3.21 -9.59
C THR A 143 -0.79 -2.95 -10.03
N PHE A 144 -0.97 -2.32 -11.19
CA PHE A 144 -2.28 -2.07 -11.78
C PHE A 144 -2.45 -2.85 -13.09
N ALA A 145 -3.60 -3.52 -13.22
CA ALA A 145 -4.04 -4.22 -14.42
C ALA A 145 -5.25 -3.52 -15.05
#